data_AF-A0A069NGI4-F1
#
_entry.id   AF-A0A069NGI4-F1
#
_cell.length_a   1.000
_cell.length_b   1.000
_cell.length_c   1.000
_cell.angle_alpha   90.00
_cell.angle_beta   90.00
_cell.angle_gamma   90.00
#
_symmetry.space_group_name_H-M   'P 1'
#
loop_
_entity.id
_entity.type
_entity.pdbx_description
1 polymer ?
#
loop_
_entity_poly.entity_id
_entity_poly.type
_entity_poly.pdbx_seq_one_letter_code
_entity_poly.pdbx_strand_id
1 'polypeptide(L)'
;MSEKLVPKRQYTDEFKVEAIRLAESVGQHEAARRLGVPVATLGNWSRRSRSAKSIGEVGSHEVKSTRSTRPINELEAENSRLRKELASARLDIEILRKATAYFVKGSR
;
A
#
# COMPACT_ATOMS: atom_id res chain seq x y z
N MET A 1 -14.58 -16.11 32.15
CA MET A 1 -14.50 -16.81 30.86
C MET A 1 -13.09 -16.62 30.34
N SER A 2 -12.22 -17.62 30.50
CA SER A 2 -10.82 -17.49 30.07
C SER A 2 -10.75 -17.74 28.57
N GLU A 3 -10.49 -16.70 27.77
CA GLU A 3 -10.23 -16.86 26.34
C GLU A 3 -8.96 -17.72 26.15
N LYS A 4 -9.15 -18.91 25.60
CA LYS A 4 -8.04 -19.77 25.19
C LYS A 4 -7.43 -19.13 23.94
N LEU A 5 -6.34 -18.39 24.08
CA LEU A 5 -5.57 -17.91 22.93
C LEU A 5 -5.09 -19.11 22.12
N VAL A 6 -5.68 -19.32 20.94
CA VAL A 6 -5.25 -20.36 20.01
C VAL A 6 -3.83 -20.02 19.54
N PRO A 7 -2.85 -20.93 19.71
CA PRO A 7 -1.49 -20.70 19.25
C PRO A 7 -1.47 -20.36 17.75
N LYS A 8 -0.85 -19.24 17.41
CA LYS A 8 -0.74 -18.78 16.02
C LYS A 8 0.20 -19.73 15.27
N ARG A 9 -0.32 -20.40 14.24
CA ARG A 9 0.48 -21.19 13.29
C ARG A 9 1.59 -20.31 12.69
N GLN A 10 2.83 -20.75 12.85
CA GLN A 10 4.02 -20.12 12.29
C GLN A 10 4.42 -20.85 11.01
N TYR A 11 4.83 -20.09 10.00
CA TYR A 11 5.32 -20.62 8.73
C TYR A 11 6.67 -19.97 8.44
N THR A 12 7.63 -20.77 7.96
CA THR A 12 8.94 -20.28 7.51
C THR A 12 8.77 -19.41 6.26
N ASP A 13 9.74 -18.53 6.02
CA ASP A 13 9.67 -17.64 4.86
C ASP A 13 9.86 -18.39 3.53
N GLU A 14 10.73 -19.39 3.50
CA GLU A 14 10.89 -20.31 2.36
C GLU A 14 9.55 -20.97 2.00
N PHE A 15 8.81 -21.46 3.01
CA PHE A 15 7.51 -22.06 2.80
C PHE A 15 6.50 -21.06 2.22
N LYS A 16 6.51 -19.80 2.68
CA LYS A 16 5.63 -18.76 2.14
C LYS A 16 5.95 -18.46 0.68
N VAL A 17 7.22 -18.40 0.32
CA VAL A 17 7.68 -18.16 -1.07
C VAL A 17 7.21 -19.28 -1.99
N GLU A 18 7.48 -20.53 -1.62
CA GLU A 18 7.04 -21.69 -2.42
C GLU A 18 5.52 -21.82 -2.47
N ALA A 19 4.82 -21.47 -1.38
CA ALA A 19 3.36 -21.45 -1.37
C ALA A 19 2.77 -20.41 -2.35
N ILE A 20 3.37 -19.21 -2.42
CA ILE A 20 2.96 -18.19 -3.40
C ILE A 20 3.26 -18.66 -4.82
N ARG A 21 4.44 -19.24 -5.06
CA ARG A 21 4.82 -19.78 -6.37
C ARG A 21 3.86 -20.86 -6.85
N LEU A 22 3.45 -21.76 -5.96
CA LEU A 22 2.43 -22.75 -6.25
C LEU A 22 1.07 -22.10 -6.54
N ALA A 23 0.69 -21.07 -5.79
CA ALA A 23 -0.55 -20.33 -6.02
C ALA A 23 -0.57 -19.61 -7.39
N GLU A 24 0.57 -19.18 -7.91
CA GLU A 24 0.71 -18.59 -9.24
C GLU A 24 0.52 -19.62 -10.37
N SER A 25 0.86 -20.89 -10.14
CA SER A 25 0.72 -21.94 -11.17
C SER A 25 -0.63 -22.66 -11.16
N VAL A 26 -1.17 -23.00 -9.98
CA VAL A 26 -2.42 -23.78 -9.86
C VAL A 26 -3.61 -22.98 -9.32
N GLY A 27 -3.38 -21.73 -8.92
CA GLY A 27 -4.40 -20.87 -8.30
C GLY A 27 -4.46 -20.99 -6.78
N GLN A 28 -4.93 -19.91 -6.12
CA GLN A 28 -4.91 -19.77 -4.66
C GLN A 28 -5.72 -20.82 -3.91
N HIS A 29 -6.90 -21.20 -4.42
CA HIS A 29 -7.76 -22.18 -3.76
C HIS A 29 -7.17 -23.59 -3.78
N GLU A 30 -6.60 -23.98 -4.92
CA GLU A 30 -6.02 -25.31 -5.10
C GLU A 30 -4.69 -25.45 -4.34
N ALA A 31 -3.83 -24.42 -4.41
CA ALA A 31 -2.60 -24.37 -3.62
C ALA A 31 -2.86 -24.43 -2.11
N ALA A 32 -3.87 -23.68 -1.62
CA ALA A 32 -4.27 -23.70 -0.23
C ALA A 32 -4.73 -25.08 0.24
N ARG A 33 -5.52 -25.80 -0.57
CA ARG A 33 -5.93 -27.18 -0.28
C ARG A 33 -4.75 -28.13 -0.20
N ARG A 34 -3.84 -28.10 -1.18
CA ARG A 34 -2.66 -28.98 -1.23
C ARG A 34 -1.71 -28.75 -0.05
N LEU A 35 -1.57 -27.51 0.39
CA LEU A 35 -0.66 -27.13 1.48
C LEU A 35 -1.30 -27.17 2.87
N GLY A 36 -2.62 -27.40 2.97
CA GLY A 36 -3.35 -27.35 4.24
C GLY A 36 -3.36 -25.96 4.90
N VAL A 37 -3.18 -24.90 4.11
CA VAL A 37 -3.11 -23.50 4.56
C VAL A 37 -4.44 -22.81 4.26
N PRO A 38 -4.98 -21.97 5.16
CA PRO A 38 -6.19 -21.20 4.86
C PRO A 38 -6.00 -20.31 3.62
N VAL A 39 -6.99 -20.29 2.71
CA VAL A 39 -6.94 -19.50 1.47
C VAL A 39 -6.68 -18.01 1.76
N ALA A 40 -7.29 -17.48 2.83
CA ALA A 40 -7.08 -16.10 3.26
C ALA A 40 -5.63 -15.81 3.66
N THR A 41 -4.96 -16.77 4.31
CA THR A 41 -3.53 -16.67 4.68
C THR A 41 -2.66 -16.59 3.43
N LEU A 42 -2.90 -17.48 2.46
CA LEU A 42 -2.18 -17.49 1.19
C LEU A 42 -2.43 -16.21 0.37
N GLY A 43 -3.69 -15.74 0.33
CA GLY A 43 -4.06 -14.49 -0.31
C GLY A 43 -3.38 -13.27 0.32
N ASN A 44 -3.25 -13.24 1.65
CA ASN A 44 -2.51 -12.19 2.35
C ASN A 44 -1.02 -12.21 2.02
N TRP A 45 -0.40 -13.39 1.90
CA TRP A 45 0.99 -13.50 1.47
C TRP A 45 1.19 -13.05 0.02
N SER A 46 0.30 -13.43 -0.92
CA SER A 46 0.38 -12.96 -2.31
C SER A 46 0.22 -11.44 -2.40
N ARG A 47 -0.71 -10.84 -1.64
CA ARG A 47 -0.88 -9.38 -1.58
C ARG A 47 0.36 -8.69 -1.01
N ARG A 48 0.91 -9.21 0.10
CA ARG A 48 2.14 -8.68 0.71
C ARG A 48 3.36 -8.84 -0.19
N SER A 49 3.46 -9.94 -0.93
CA SER A 49 4.53 -10.15 -1.92
C SER A 49 4.38 -9.23 -3.11
N ARG A 50 3.16 -8.99 -3.62
CA ARG A 50 2.92 -7.98 -4.66
C ARG A 50 3.17 -6.56 -4.19
N SER A 51 2.72 -6.21 -2.98
CA SER A 51 3.03 -4.91 -2.39
C SER A 51 4.53 -4.77 -2.14
N ALA A 52 5.22 -5.83 -1.75
CA ALA A 52 6.68 -5.84 -1.61
C ALA A 52 7.40 -5.76 -2.97
N LYS A 53 6.84 -6.32 -4.05
CA LYS A 53 7.34 -6.14 -5.42
C LYS A 53 7.08 -4.72 -5.94
N SER A 54 5.92 -4.12 -5.63
CA SER A 54 5.62 -2.72 -5.99
C SER A 54 6.33 -1.69 -5.11
N ILE A 55 6.67 -2.08 -3.87
CA ILE A 55 7.54 -1.36 -2.93
C ILE A 55 8.99 -1.87 -3.08
N GLY A 56 9.28 -2.66 -4.12
CA GLY A 56 10.56 -3.33 -4.37
C GLY A 56 11.68 -2.40 -4.84
N GLU A 57 11.57 -1.10 -4.56
CA GLU A 57 12.70 -0.17 -4.55
C GLU A 57 13.07 0.25 -3.11
N VAL A 58 12.33 -0.14 -2.07
CA VAL A 58 12.70 0.18 -0.69
C VAL A 58 12.35 -0.96 0.28
N GLY A 59 13.39 -1.70 0.65
CA GLY A 59 13.57 -2.12 2.05
C GLY A 59 13.08 -3.53 2.40
N SER A 60 14.05 -4.44 2.43
CA SER A 60 14.08 -5.57 3.36
C SER A 60 13.66 -5.15 4.77
N HIS A 61 12.62 -5.77 5.32
CA HIS A 61 12.53 -6.01 6.76
C HIS A 61 11.52 -7.12 7.07
N GLU A 62 12.05 -8.27 7.48
CA GLU A 62 11.40 -8.98 8.57
C GLU A 62 11.36 -8.03 9.78
N VAL A 63 10.17 -7.53 10.11
CA VAL A 63 9.81 -7.21 11.50
C VAL A 63 8.36 -7.62 11.67
N LYS A 64 8.18 -8.63 12.52
CA LYS A 64 7.16 -8.78 13.55
C LYS A 64 5.82 -8.04 13.30
N SER A 65 4.75 -8.80 13.48
CA SER A 65 3.49 -8.25 13.98
C SER A 65 3.78 -7.12 14.98
N THR A 66 3.15 -5.96 14.76
CA THR A 66 3.24 -4.71 15.52
C THR A 66 4.32 -3.70 15.07
N ARG A 67 3.84 -2.55 14.56
CA ARG A 67 4.47 -1.22 14.73
C ARG A 67 5.65 -0.83 13.81
N SER A 68 5.47 -0.92 12.50
CA SER A 68 6.19 -0.02 11.55
C SER A 68 5.39 0.18 10.26
N THR A 69 4.09 0.42 10.41
CA THR A 69 3.40 1.30 9.48
C THR A 69 3.96 2.68 9.83
N ARG A 70 4.68 3.39 8.95
CA ARG A 70 4.73 4.85 9.07
C ARG A 70 3.29 5.26 9.32
N PRO A 71 2.96 5.84 10.50
CA PRO A 71 1.58 5.83 10.97
C PRO A 71 0.76 6.39 9.83
N ILE A 72 -0.27 5.67 9.39
CA ILE A 72 -1.08 6.06 8.21
C ILE A 72 -1.40 7.57 8.26
N ASN A 73 -1.55 8.11 9.48
CA ASN A 73 -1.59 9.52 9.84
C ASN A 73 -0.50 10.45 9.24
N GLU A 74 0.78 10.07 9.18
CA GLU A 74 1.85 10.90 8.59
C GLU A 74 1.72 10.96 7.06
N LEU A 75 1.37 9.84 6.43
CA LEU A 75 1.09 9.82 4.99
C LEU A 75 -0.19 10.58 4.65
N GLU A 76 -1.22 10.49 5.49
CA GLU A 76 -2.47 11.24 5.37
C GLU A 76 -2.25 12.75 5.60
N ALA A 77 -1.42 13.11 6.57
CA ALA A 77 -1.04 14.50 6.84
C ALA A 77 -0.29 15.11 5.67
N GLU A 78 0.66 14.37 5.09
CA GLU A 78 1.39 14.81 3.90
C GLU A 78 0.46 14.91 2.69
N ASN A 79 -0.48 13.96 2.51
CA ASN A 79 -1.47 14.06 1.43
C ASN A 79 -2.38 15.29 1.58
N SER A 80 -2.80 15.60 2.81
CA SER A 80 -3.61 16.78 3.12
C SER A 80 -2.84 18.07 2.84
N ARG A 81 -1.57 18.12 3.24
CA ARG A 81 -0.68 19.25 2.96
C ARG A 81 -0.52 19.47 1.46
N LEU A 82 -0.16 18.44 0.71
CA LEU A 82 0.04 18.51 -0.74
C LEU A 82 -1.25 18.93 -1.48
N ARG A 83 -2.42 18.49 -1.02
CA ARG A 83 -3.71 18.93 -1.58
C ARG A 83 -3.97 20.41 -1.34
N LYS A 84 -3.61 20.94 -0.17
CA LYS A 84 -3.74 22.37 0.13
C LYS A 84 -2.79 23.19 -0.74
N GLU A 85 -1.53 22.78 -0.88
CA GLU A 85 -0.54 23.45 -1.73
C GLU A 85 -0.96 23.43 -3.21
N LEU A 86 -1.53 22.32 -3.70
CA LEU A 86 -2.09 22.25 -5.04
C LEU A 86 -3.28 23.18 -5.23
N ALA A 87 -4.15 23.31 -4.23
CA ALA A 87 -5.29 24.21 -4.29
C ALA A 87 -4.85 25.68 -4.33
N SER A 88 -3.87 26.08 -3.52
CA SER A 88 -3.32 27.44 -3.55
C SER A 88 -2.64 27.75 -4.88
N ALA A 89 -1.79 26.85 -5.39
CA ALA A 89 -1.13 27.04 -6.67
C ALA A 89 -2.12 27.19 -7.83
N ARG A 90 -3.22 26.44 -7.82
CA ARG A 90 -4.30 26.57 -8.83
C ARG A 90 -4.99 27.93 -8.76
N LEU A 91 -5.23 28.45 -7.55
CA LEU A 91 -5.80 29.78 -7.34
C LEU A 91 -4.85 30.86 -7.88
N ASP A 92 -3.56 30.78 -7.57
CA ASP A 92 -2.55 31.72 -8.05
C ASP A 92 -2.48 31.74 -9.58
N ILE A 93 -2.51 30.56 -10.22
CA ILE A 93 -2.59 30.44 -11.68
C ILE A 93 -3.84 31.12 -12.22
N GLU A 94 -5.00 30.95 -11.57
CA GLU A 94 -6.25 31.59 -12.01
C GLU A 94 -6.17 33.12 -11.91
N ILE A 95 -5.61 33.66 -10.82
CA ILE A 95 -5.40 35.10 -10.66
C ILE A 95 -4.47 35.62 -11.74
N LEU A 96 -3.33 34.98 -11.95
CA LEU A 96 -2.37 35.38 -12.98
C LEU A 96 -3.00 35.30 -14.38
N ARG A 97 -3.82 34.28 -14.64
CA ARG A 97 -4.56 34.16 -15.90
C ARG A 97 -5.57 35.29 -16.09
N LYS A 98 -6.28 35.70 -15.03
CA LYS A 98 -7.18 36.85 -15.09
C LYS A 98 -6.40 38.15 -15.32
N ALA A 99 -5.32 38.37 -14.57
CA ALA A 99 -4.46 39.55 -14.72
C ALA A 99 -3.89 39.65 -16.14
N THR A 100 -3.31 38.57 -16.67
CA THR A 100 -2.82 38.52 -18.05
C THR A 100 -3.92 38.81 -19.07
N ALA A 101 -5.14 38.28 -18.89
CA ALA A 101 -6.26 38.61 -19.76
C ALA A 101 -6.62 40.11 -19.73
N TYR A 102 -6.53 40.77 -18.57
CA TYR A 102 -6.70 42.22 -18.46
C TYR A 102 -5.58 42.99 -19.16
N PHE A 103 -4.32 42.61 -18.99
CA PHE A 103 -3.19 43.25 -19.67
C PHE A 103 -3.24 43.08 -21.19
N VAL A 104 -3.63 41.90 -21.69
CA VAL A 104 -3.83 41.66 -23.13
C VAL A 104 -4.99 42.49 -23.68
N LYS A 105 -6.06 42.69 -22.91
CA LYS A 105 -7.22 43.50 -23.31
C LYS A 105 -6.93 45.01 -23.29
N GLY A 106 -6.01 45.48 -22.44
CA GLY A 106 -5.58 46.87 -22.34
C GLY A 106 -4.44 47.28 -23.29
N SER A 107 -3.91 46.35 -24.10
CA SER A 107 -2.84 46.61 -25.08
C SER A 107 -3.37 47.12 -26.45
N ARG A 108 -4.46 47.88 -26.46
CA ARG A 108 -5.02 48.55 -27.65
C ARG A 108 -5.18 50.04 -27.40
#